data_AF-G5AZW3-F1
#
_entry.id   AF-G5AZW3-F1
#
_cell.length_a   1.000
_cell.length_b   1.000
_cell.length_c   1.000
_cell.angle_alpha   90.00
_cell.angle_beta   90.00
_cell.angle_gamma   90.00
#
_symmetry.space_group_name_H-M   'P 1'
#
loop_
_entity.id
_entity.type
_entity.pdbx_description
1 polymer ?
#
loop_
_entity_poly.entity_id
_entity_poly.type
_entity_poly.pdbx_seq_one_letter_code
_entity_poly.pdbx_strand_id
1 'polypeptide(L)'
;RPTTLSETMKKADIWLIRTYWDLEFPRPSLPNFDFVGGLHCKPAKPLPKEMEDFVQSSGEHGVVVFTLGSMVRNITEERANVIASALAQIPQK
;
A
#
# COMPACT_ATOMS: atom_id res chain seq x y z
N ARG A 1 22.12 31.02 3.29
CA ARG A 1 23.24 30.05 3.39
C ARG A 1 22.78 28.74 2.78
N PRO A 2 23.62 28.03 2.00
CA PRO A 2 23.34 26.65 1.64
C PRO A 2 23.12 25.84 2.92
N THR A 3 22.17 24.91 2.90
CA THR A 3 21.83 24.04 4.04
C THR A 3 21.71 22.62 3.53
N THR A 4 22.02 21.65 4.38
CA THR A 4 21.82 20.23 4.07
C THR A 4 20.37 19.82 4.29
N LEU A 5 19.94 18.71 3.68
CA LEU A 5 18.61 18.14 3.92
C LEU A 5 18.39 17.83 5.40
N SER A 6 19.41 17.31 6.10
CA SER A 6 19.33 17.01 7.54
C SER A 6 19.08 18.26 8.38
N GLU A 7 19.78 19.35 8.09
CA GLU A 7 19.58 20.63 8.80
C GLU A 7 18.20 21.23 8.54
N THR A 8 17.67 21.09 7.32
CA THR A 8 16.31 21.51 6.99
C THR A 8 15.29 20.68 7.75
N MET A 9 15.44 19.36 7.76
CA MET A 9 14.57 18.43 8.47
C MET A 9 14.52 18.77 9.98
N LYS A 10 15.66 19.03 10.62
CA LYS A 10 15.73 19.37 12.06
C LYS A 10 14.96 20.63 12.46
N LYS A 11 14.63 21.50 11.50
CA LYS A 11 13.90 22.76 11.74
C LYS A 11 12.39 22.63 11.50
N ALA A 12 11.89 21.45 11.17
CA ALA A 12 10.46 21.25 10.98
C ALA A 12 9.73 21.44 12.32
N ASP A 13 8.81 22.40 12.36
CA ASP A 13 7.97 22.67 13.53
C ASP A 13 6.97 21.54 13.77
N ILE A 14 6.52 20.87 12.71
CA ILE A 14 5.57 19.75 12.75
C ILE A 14 5.98 18.63 11.80
N TRP A 15 5.71 17.39 12.21
CA TRP A 15 5.92 16.18 11.42
C TRP A 15 4.60 15.47 11.19
N LEU A 16 4.12 15.47 9.94
CA LEU A 16 2.94 14.71 9.54
C LEU A 16 3.39 13.33 9.03
N ILE A 17 3.14 12.30 9.81
CA ILE A 17 3.56 10.94 9.51
C ILE A 17 2.41 10.18 8.86
N ARG A 18 2.67 9.64 7.66
CA ARG A 18 1.69 8.91 6.83
C ARG A 18 1.55 7.45 7.28
N THR A 19 1.33 7.24 8.55
CA THR A 19 1.07 5.93 9.14
C THR A 19 0.32 6.13 10.45
N TYR A 20 0.05 5.05 11.18
CA TYR A 20 -0.42 5.08 12.54
C TYR A 20 0.63 4.49 13.48
N TRP A 21 0.58 4.91 14.75
CA TRP A 21 1.57 4.56 15.76
C TRP A 21 1.58 3.06 16.12
N ASP A 22 0.45 2.37 15.89
CA ASP A 22 0.22 0.96 16.16
C ASP A 22 0.69 0.03 15.02
N LEU A 23 0.96 0.60 13.83
CA LEU A 23 1.52 -0.12 12.69
C LEU A 23 3.05 -0.07 12.65
N GLU A 24 3.69 0.79 13.45
CA GLU A 24 5.14 0.92 13.52
C GLU A 24 5.71 0.33 14.81
N PHE A 25 7.01 0.02 14.78
CA PHE A 25 7.74 -0.38 15.98
C PHE A 25 7.66 0.73 17.04
N PRO A 26 7.33 0.40 18.30
CA PRO A 26 7.12 1.39 19.35
C PRO A 26 8.43 2.13 19.65
N ARG A 27 8.39 3.46 19.52
CA ARG A 27 9.50 4.35 19.82
C ARG A 27 8.97 5.69 20.34
N PRO A 28 9.71 6.40 21.19
CA PRO A 28 9.31 7.73 21.64
C PRO A 28 9.12 8.67 20.44
N SER A 29 7.95 9.30 20.35
CA SER A 29 7.68 10.41 19.43
C SER A 29 7.84 11.75 20.16
N LEU A 30 8.31 12.76 19.44
CA LEU A 30 8.31 14.12 19.97
C LEU A 30 6.88 14.69 19.94
N PRO A 31 6.54 15.67 20.80
CA PRO A 31 5.20 16.25 20.83
C PRO A 31 4.73 16.87 19.51
N ASN A 32 5.65 17.20 18.60
CA ASN A 32 5.35 17.77 17.30
C ASN A 32 5.16 16.74 16.17
N PHE A 33 5.05 15.45 16.51
CA PHE A 33 4.71 14.39 15.56
C PHE A 33 3.20 14.13 15.59
N ASP A 34 2.58 14.15 14.42
CA ASP A 34 1.18 13.80 14.23
C ASP A 34 1.03 12.66 13.22
N PHE A 35 0.27 11.63 13.59
CA PHE A 35 0.05 10.43 12.80
C PHE A 35 -1.24 10.59 12.01
N VAL A 36 -1.09 11.00 10.76
CA VAL A 36 -2.21 11.39 9.89
C VAL A 36 -2.66 10.28 8.94
N GLY A 37 -2.04 9.10 9.03
CA GLY A 37 -2.44 7.92 8.27
C GLY A 37 -2.44 8.12 6.75
N GLY A 38 -3.47 7.60 6.08
CA GLY A 38 -3.59 7.54 4.61
C GLY A 38 -3.93 8.87 3.94
N LEU A 39 -3.00 9.84 3.93
CA LEU A 39 -3.20 11.17 3.32
C LEU A 39 -3.60 11.19 1.81
N HIS A 40 -3.45 10.07 1.10
CA HIS A 40 -3.83 9.95 -0.31
C HIS A 40 -5.06 9.07 -0.55
N CYS A 41 -5.62 8.47 0.50
CA CYS A 41 -6.80 7.64 0.37
C CYS A 41 -8.02 8.54 0.11
N LYS A 42 -8.85 8.12 -0.83
CA LYS A 42 -10.15 8.72 -1.13
C LYS A 42 -11.21 7.63 -0.98
N PRO A 43 -12.49 7.99 -0.77
CA PRO A 43 -13.57 7.02 -0.83
C PRO A 43 -13.49 6.21 -2.12
N ALA A 44 -13.62 4.89 -2.01
CA ALA A 44 -13.59 4.00 -3.16
C ALA A 44 -14.73 4.39 -4.11
N LYS A 45 -14.43 4.40 -5.41
CA LYS A 45 -15.46 4.51 -6.43
C LYS A 45 -16.05 3.11 -6.68
N PRO A 46 -17.32 3.02 -7.14
CA PRO A 46 -17.88 1.74 -7.58
C PRO A 46 -17.00 1.11 -8.66
N LEU A 47 -16.93 -0.23 -8.69
CA LEU A 47 -16.23 -0.93 -9.75
C LEU A 47 -16.98 -0.78 -11.07
N PRO A 48 -16.27 -0.81 -12.22
CA PRO A 48 -16.92 -1.03 -13.51
C PRO A 48 -17.76 -2.31 -13.47
N LYS A 49 -18.90 -2.30 -14.14
CA LYS A 49 -19.91 -3.38 -14.04
C LYS A 49 -19.32 -4.79 -14.25
N GLU A 50 -18.48 -4.96 -15.28
CA GLU A 50 -17.83 -6.25 -15.56
C GLU A 50 -16.95 -6.75 -14.40
N MET A 51 -16.20 -5.83 -13.76
CA MET A 51 -15.34 -6.16 -12.63
C MET A 51 -16.17 -6.45 -11.37
N GLU A 52 -17.24 -5.68 -11.15
CA GLU A 52 -18.19 -5.95 -10.06
C GLU A 52 -18.82 -7.33 -10.24
N ASP A 53 -19.31 -7.66 -11.43
CA ASP A 53 -19.90 -8.97 -11.74
C ASP A 53 -18.87 -10.11 -11.55
N PHE A 54 -17.61 -9.92 -11.95
CA PHE A 54 -16.52 -10.87 -11.70
C PHE A 54 -16.28 -11.08 -10.20
N VAL A 55 -16.15 -10.00 -9.42
CA VAL A 55 -15.90 -10.07 -7.98
C VAL A 55 -17.08 -10.67 -7.24
N GLN A 56 -18.31 -10.23 -7.52
CA GLN A 56 -19.51 -10.73 -6.83
C GLN A 56 -19.80 -12.21 -7.14
N SER A 57 -19.32 -12.71 -8.28
CA SER A 57 -19.48 -14.10 -8.66
C SER A 57 -18.42 -15.05 -8.07
N SER A 58 -17.56 -14.57 -7.17
CA SER A 58 -16.50 -15.36 -6.52
C SER A 58 -16.97 -16.30 -5.40
N GLY A 59 -18.22 -16.14 -4.93
CA GLY A 59 -18.77 -16.96 -3.85
C GLY A 59 -17.94 -16.86 -2.56
N GLU A 60 -17.85 -17.98 -1.83
CA GLU A 60 -17.19 -18.06 -0.51
C GLU A 60 -15.66 -17.84 -0.58
N HIS A 61 -15.03 -18.22 -1.69
CA HIS A 61 -13.58 -18.21 -1.80
C HIS A 61 -12.98 -16.85 -2.18
N GLY A 62 -13.79 -15.93 -2.70
CA GLY A 62 -13.31 -14.57 -2.99
C GLY A 62 -12.36 -14.48 -4.20
N VAL A 63 -11.64 -13.36 -4.26
CA VAL A 63 -10.69 -13.03 -5.32
C VAL A 63 -9.32 -12.65 -4.73
N VAL A 64 -8.27 -12.87 -5.52
CA VAL A 64 -6.92 -12.39 -5.18
C VAL A 64 -6.60 -11.10 -5.94
N VAL A 65 -6.31 -10.01 -5.20
CA VAL A 65 -5.79 -8.77 -5.78
C VAL A 65 -4.28 -8.72 -5.61
N PHE A 66 -3.55 -8.79 -6.71
CA PHE A 66 -2.08 -8.78 -6.73
C PHE A 66 -1.53 -7.58 -7.50
N THR A 67 -0.54 -6.88 -6.92
CA THR A 67 0.18 -5.79 -7.57
C THR A 67 1.59 -5.65 -6.99
N LEU A 68 2.56 -5.30 -7.85
CA LEU A 68 3.95 -4.98 -7.46
C LEU A 68 4.21 -3.48 -7.35
N GLY A 69 3.16 -2.65 -7.49
CA GLY A 69 3.27 -1.21 -7.53
C GLY A 69 3.93 -0.71 -8.83
N SER A 70 4.21 0.59 -8.88
CA SER A 70 4.70 1.26 -10.09
C SER A 70 6.21 1.13 -10.33
N MET A 71 6.97 0.66 -9.33
CA MET A 71 8.43 0.59 -9.41
C MET A 71 8.93 -0.63 -10.18
N VAL A 72 8.12 -1.70 -10.26
CA VAL A 72 8.45 -2.88 -11.04
C VAL A 72 7.92 -2.70 -12.46
N ARG A 73 8.84 -2.48 -13.41
CA ARG A 73 8.49 -2.30 -14.82
C ARG A 73 8.39 -3.60 -15.58
N ASN A 74 9.34 -4.52 -15.34
CA ASN A 74 9.42 -5.80 -16.03
C ASN A 74 9.55 -6.94 -15.03
N ILE A 75 8.93 -8.07 -15.36
CA ILE A 75 9.09 -9.36 -14.69
C ILE A 75 9.39 -10.41 -15.75
N THR A 76 10.26 -11.37 -15.44
CA THR A 76 10.49 -12.50 -16.34
C THR A 76 9.28 -13.44 -16.31
N GLU A 77 9.01 -14.11 -17.42
CA GLU A 77 7.91 -15.08 -17.50
C GLU A 77 8.05 -16.18 -16.45
N GLU A 78 9.26 -16.67 -16.21
CA GLU A 78 9.57 -17.63 -15.15
C GLU A 78 9.09 -17.14 -13.78
N ARG A 79 9.40 -15.89 -13.39
CA ARG A 79 8.98 -15.33 -12.10
C ARG A 79 7.47 -15.09 -12.04
N ALA A 80 6.87 -14.64 -13.14
CA ALA A 80 5.42 -14.47 -13.23
C ALA A 80 4.69 -15.81 -13.05
N ASN A 81 5.18 -16.88 -13.68
CA ASN A 81 4.64 -18.23 -13.58
C ASN A 81 4.78 -18.80 -12.17
N VAL A 82 5.89 -18.53 -11.48
CA VAL A 82 6.05 -18.94 -10.07
C VAL A 82 5.00 -18.26 -9.18
N ILE A 83 4.78 -16.95 -9.36
CA ILE A 83 3.76 -16.22 -8.60
C ILE A 83 2.36 -16.76 -8.92
N ALA A 84 2.02 -16.89 -10.20
CA ALA A 84 0.73 -17.41 -10.63
C ALA A 84 0.47 -18.84 -10.09
N SER A 85 1.48 -19.71 -10.14
CA SER A 85 1.37 -21.09 -9.63
C SER A 85 1.17 -21.12 -8.12
N ALA A 86 1.82 -20.24 -7.37
CA ALA A 86 1.62 -20.13 -5.92
C ALA A 86 0.21 -19.61 -5.58
N LEU A 87 -0.26 -18.57 -6.27
CA LEU A 87 -1.60 -18.02 -6.06
C LEU A 87 -2.70 -19.03 -6.44
N ALA A 88 -2.49 -19.84 -7.47
CA ALA A 88 -3.42 -20.88 -7.91
C ALA A 88 -3.62 -22.02 -6.88
N GLN A 89 -2.75 -22.14 -5.85
CA GLN A 89 -2.92 -23.12 -4.78
C GLN A 89 -3.96 -22.71 -3.74
N ILE A 90 -4.38 -21.44 -3.74
CA ILE A 90 -5.36 -20.92 -2.79
C ILE A 90 -6.76 -21.03 -3.41
N PRO A 91 -7.79 -21.51 -2.67
CA PRO A 91 -9.16 -21.46 -3.15
C PRO A 91 -9.56 -20.02 -3.47
N GLN A 92 -9.88 -19.76 -4.74
CA GLN A 92 -10.24 -18.44 -5.27
C GLN A 92 -10.91 -18.61 -6.64
N LYS A 93 -11.61 -17.56 -7.11
CA LYS A 93 -12.15 -17.51 -8.47
C LYS A 93 -11.12 -17.09 -9.52
#